data_AF-A0A976Q8E5-F1
#
_entry.id   AF-A0A976Q8E5-F1
#
_cell.length_a   1.000
_cell.length_b   1.000
_cell.length_c   1.000
_cell.angle_alpha   90.00
_cell.angle_beta   90.00
_cell.angle_gamma   90.00
#
_symmetry.space_group_name_H-M   'P 1'
#
loop_
_entity.id
_entity.type
_entity.pdbx_description
1 polymer ?
#
loop_
_entity_poly.entity_id
_entity_poly.type
_entity_poly.pdbx_seq_one_letter_code
_entity_poly.pdbx_strand_id
1 'polypeptide(L)'
;MSSPLRQLEYALIRFANRLQHRRRFSGPRMMPLLLPVLPFVVAIAAAAPEGAPGSRVDRPTAASLAIARPETEAVPEEEPDLAQTRTTGGSEAVEAPDWIETALPYRPPTLAPSRWIRHEVQPGERLAELAKRYGTTPGEIARWNRLSRRRPGLRVGQPLKIKATRFPAPRLHARYRVRAGDTWHSVAKSFGLNRAQLRRANRKRRLIAGSQLHVWTESAMPRWGQLVTAEPDLAFAVPRGAVGVGRPYRGRLRNGILLPESDLYTRRTPGHAYGTSHTIYLLQHSIASFRHSTGFPGEVLIGGISRRRGGRFPPHRSHRTGRDVDIGLLAFPGFAPGTRARGGQVDWGATWALMRALLDTDQVRYIFLTYRLQKHLHRAAKLMGTSDEDLKRLIQWPRGKRSREGIVRHSKGHTSHFHVRFLCGPNETRCR
;
A
#
# COMPACT_ATOMS: atom_id res chain seq x y z
N MET A 1 -5.04 -1.55 -44.50
CA MET A 1 -4.90 -3.03 -44.56
C MET A 1 -3.43 -3.36 -44.48
N SER A 2 -2.95 -3.85 -43.33
CA SER A 2 -1.55 -4.22 -43.12
C SER A 2 -1.51 -5.67 -42.62
N SER A 3 -0.69 -6.47 -43.29
CA SER A 3 -0.73 -7.94 -43.36
C SER A 3 -0.57 -8.71 -42.02
N PRO A 4 -1.25 -9.88 -41.87
CA PRO A 4 -1.16 -10.79 -40.71
C PRO A 4 0.26 -11.30 -40.38
N LEU A 5 1.25 -11.06 -41.25
CA LEU A 5 2.64 -11.42 -41.02
C LEU A 5 3.32 -10.63 -39.88
N ARG A 6 2.87 -9.40 -39.56
CA ARG A 6 3.41 -8.63 -38.41
C ARG A 6 2.91 -9.11 -37.05
N GLN A 7 1.73 -9.75 -37.00
CA GLN A 7 1.19 -10.31 -35.76
C GLN A 7 1.92 -11.59 -35.33
N LEU A 8 2.39 -12.38 -36.30
CA LEU A 8 3.25 -13.55 -36.06
C LEU A 8 4.63 -13.17 -35.52
N GLU A 9 5.22 -12.07 -36.00
CA GLU A 9 6.50 -11.56 -35.51
C GLU A 9 6.45 -11.18 -34.01
N TYR A 10 5.37 -10.52 -33.57
CA TYR A 10 5.19 -10.10 -32.17
C TYR A 10 4.90 -11.27 -31.22
N ALA A 11 4.20 -12.31 -31.69
CA ALA A 11 3.96 -13.53 -30.93
C ALA A 11 5.24 -14.37 -30.80
N LEU A 12 6.07 -14.44 -31.85
CA LEU A 12 7.35 -15.14 -31.87
C LEU A 12 8.38 -14.48 -30.94
N ILE A 13 8.41 -13.15 -30.82
CA ILE A 13 9.29 -12.44 -29.87
C ILE A 13 8.92 -12.74 -28.40
N ARG A 14 7.62 -12.87 -28.07
CA ARG A 14 7.19 -13.27 -26.71
C ARG A 14 7.45 -14.75 -26.41
N PHE A 15 7.40 -15.61 -27.41
CA PHE A 15 7.70 -17.04 -27.26
C PHE A 15 9.21 -17.32 -27.16
N ALA A 16 10.04 -16.62 -27.94
CA ALA A 16 11.50 -16.72 -27.90
C ALA A 16 12.08 -16.27 -26.54
N ASN A 17 11.54 -15.19 -25.96
CA ASN A 17 11.93 -14.73 -24.62
C ASN A 17 11.53 -15.73 -23.50
N ARG A 18 10.46 -16.52 -23.68
CA ARG A 18 10.11 -17.60 -22.74
C ARG A 18 11.03 -18.83 -22.85
N LEU A 19 11.60 -19.11 -24.02
CA LEU A 19 12.47 -20.26 -24.23
C LEU A 19 13.94 -20.00 -23.82
N GLN A 20 14.42 -18.76 -23.88
CA GLN A 20 15.75 -18.39 -23.35
C GLN A 20 15.85 -18.54 -21.81
N HIS A 21 14.72 -18.57 -21.10
CA HIS A 21 14.69 -18.81 -19.64
C HIS A 21 14.82 -20.28 -19.21
N ARG A 22 14.97 -21.24 -20.14
CA ARG A 22 15.00 -22.68 -19.78
C ARG A 22 16.22 -23.49 -20.19
N ARG A 23 17.28 -22.91 -20.75
CA ARG A 23 18.54 -23.67 -20.98
C ARG A 23 19.77 -22.82 -20.73
N ARG A 24 20.49 -23.11 -19.64
CA ARG A 24 21.95 -23.26 -19.55
C ARG A 24 22.35 -23.69 -18.12
N PHE A 25 22.41 -25.00 -17.94
CA PHE A 25 23.18 -25.67 -16.89
C PHE A 25 24.50 -26.12 -17.51
N SER A 26 25.64 -25.73 -16.93
CA SER A 26 26.84 -26.57 -16.72
C SER A 26 28.08 -25.76 -16.32
N GLY A 27 28.55 -25.95 -15.08
CA GLY A 27 29.99 -26.09 -14.74
C GLY A 27 30.79 -24.89 -14.18
N PRO A 28 31.84 -25.13 -13.36
CA PRO A 28 32.15 -24.32 -12.16
C PRO A 28 33.60 -23.76 -12.07
N ARG A 29 33.90 -22.87 -11.08
CA ARG A 29 35.14 -22.80 -10.23
C ARG A 29 35.22 -21.48 -9.42
N MET A 30 35.20 -21.57 -8.08
CA MET A 30 36.30 -21.37 -7.10
C MET A 30 36.51 -19.92 -6.57
N MET A 31 36.37 -19.76 -5.25
CA MET A 31 36.94 -18.70 -4.37
C MET A 31 38.40 -19.06 -3.98
N PRO A 32 39.15 -18.40 -3.02
CA PRO A 32 38.93 -17.21 -2.16
C PRO A 32 40.17 -16.27 -1.99
N LEU A 33 40.06 -15.21 -1.15
CA LEU A 33 41.01 -14.71 -0.09
C LEU A 33 40.47 -13.34 0.43
N LEU A 34 40.10 -13.07 1.70
CA LEU A 34 40.77 -13.01 3.04
C LEU A 34 41.60 -11.70 3.35
N LEU A 35 40.93 -10.74 4.05
CA LEU A 35 41.30 -9.97 5.29
C LEU A 35 42.57 -9.05 5.35
N PRO A 36 42.82 -8.16 6.37
CA PRO A 36 42.04 -7.69 7.57
C PRO A 36 42.20 -6.18 8.10
N VAL A 37 41.51 -5.84 9.23
CA VAL A 37 41.87 -4.98 10.45
C VAL A 37 41.93 -3.41 10.36
N LEU A 38 41.02 -2.60 10.98
CA LEU A 38 40.81 -2.07 12.39
C LEU A 38 41.37 -0.61 12.62
N PRO A 39 41.20 0.08 13.78
CA PRO A 39 40.12 1.04 14.08
C PRO A 39 40.62 2.45 14.51
N PHE A 40 39.72 3.41 14.79
CA PHE A 40 40.07 4.57 15.63
C PHE A 40 38.91 4.97 16.56
N VAL A 41 39.26 5.11 17.84
CA VAL A 41 38.45 5.55 18.98
C VAL A 41 39.07 6.85 19.49
N VAL A 42 38.28 7.88 19.77
CA VAL A 42 38.59 8.89 20.80
C VAL A 42 37.27 9.35 21.44
N ALA A 43 37.28 9.45 22.77
CA ALA A 43 36.23 9.93 23.66
C ALA A 43 36.72 11.16 24.46
N ILE A 44 35.84 11.68 25.35
CA ILE A 44 36.04 12.63 26.48
C ILE A 44 35.80 14.11 26.09
N ALA A 45 35.12 15.02 26.82
CA ALA A 45 34.47 15.18 28.14
C ALA A 45 33.41 16.31 28.01
N ALA A 46 32.23 16.31 28.65
CA ALA A 46 31.87 16.71 30.03
C ALA A 46 32.06 18.21 30.40
N ALA A 47 30.94 18.91 30.72
CA ALA A 47 30.75 19.76 31.92
C ALA A 47 29.42 20.57 31.86
N ALA A 48 28.61 20.46 32.91
CA ALA A 48 27.65 21.46 33.42
C ALA A 48 28.28 22.11 34.68
N PRO A 49 27.76 23.23 35.27
CA PRO A 49 26.60 23.18 36.19
C PRO A 49 25.70 24.46 36.16
N GLU A 50 24.39 24.34 36.44
CA GLU A 50 23.61 24.73 37.65
C GLU A 50 23.44 26.23 37.99
N GLY A 51 22.18 26.61 38.30
CA GLY A 51 21.79 27.90 38.89
C GLY A 51 20.27 28.14 38.88
N ALA A 52 19.58 27.73 39.95
CA ALA A 52 18.28 28.24 40.42
C ALA A 52 18.53 29.13 41.66
N PRO A 53 17.56 29.71 42.41
CA PRO A 53 16.08 29.77 42.33
C PRO A 53 15.60 31.25 42.31
N GLY A 54 14.35 31.72 42.37
CA GLY A 54 13.03 31.23 42.75
C GLY A 54 12.19 32.47 43.14
N SER A 55 10.88 32.49 42.93
CA SER A 55 9.92 33.09 43.86
C SER A 55 8.47 32.82 43.41
N ARG A 56 7.70 32.44 44.42
CA ARG A 56 6.24 32.27 44.49
C ARG A 56 5.67 33.69 44.69
N VAL A 57 4.44 34.02 44.30
CA VAL A 57 3.28 34.02 45.21
C VAL A 57 2.08 34.72 44.50
N ASP A 58 0.89 34.23 44.84
CA ASP A 58 -0.47 34.80 44.81
C ASP A 58 -1.43 34.76 43.60
N ARG A 59 -2.56 34.11 43.89
CA ARG A 59 -3.90 34.30 43.32
C ARG A 59 -4.54 35.55 43.93
N PRO A 60 -5.56 36.11 43.26
CA PRO A 60 -6.90 35.99 43.86
C PRO A 60 -7.99 35.56 42.87
N THR A 61 -9.15 35.38 43.48
CA THR A 61 -10.42 34.73 43.10
C THR A 61 -11.35 35.53 42.18
N ALA A 62 -12.09 34.74 41.38
CA ALA A 62 -13.50 34.85 40.96
C ALA A 62 -14.11 36.20 40.51
N ALA A 63 -14.60 36.22 39.27
CA ALA A 63 -15.86 36.89 38.92
C ALA A 63 -16.56 36.12 37.79
N SER A 64 -17.82 35.81 38.06
CA SER A 64 -18.81 35.16 37.19
C SER A 64 -19.22 36.10 36.05
N LEU A 65 -19.47 35.56 34.85
CA LEU A 65 -20.42 36.15 33.90
C LEU A 65 -20.94 35.04 32.97
N ALA A 66 -22.20 34.69 33.22
CA ALA A 66 -23.02 33.84 32.39
C ALA A 66 -23.28 34.52 31.04
N ILE A 67 -23.16 33.75 29.95
CA ILE A 67 -23.74 34.12 28.66
C ILE A 67 -24.71 33.01 28.27
N ALA A 68 -25.94 33.45 28.08
CA ALA A 68 -27.12 32.66 27.77
C ALA A 68 -26.97 31.84 26.49
N ARG A 69 -27.55 30.64 26.53
CA ARG A 69 -27.83 29.81 25.36
C ARG A 69 -29.24 30.16 24.87
N PRO A 70 -29.46 30.46 23.58
CA PRO A 70 -30.79 30.37 23.03
C PRO A 70 -31.13 28.91 22.74
N GLU A 71 -32.32 28.54 23.19
CA GLU A 71 -33.04 27.30 22.95
C GLU A 71 -33.21 27.09 21.43
N THR A 72 -33.11 25.84 20.99
CA THR A 72 -33.52 25.46 19.63
C THR A 72 -34.51 24.31 19.78
N GLU A 73 -35.72 24.57 19.29
CA GLU A 73 -36.87 23.68 19.27
C GLU A 73 -36.55 22.35 18.58
N ALA A 74 -37.09 21.29 19.17
CA ALA A 74 -37.10 19.95 18.60
C ALA A 74 -38.18 19.88 17.50
N VAL A 75 -37.78 19.42 16.31
CA VAL A 75 -38.69 19.04 15.22
C VAL A 75 -38.57 17.52 15.05
N PRO A 76 -39.68 16.77 14.95
CA PRO A 76 -39.68 15.31 14.97
C PRO A 76 -39.12 14.68 13.70
N GLU A 77 -38.49 13.51 13.87
CA GLU A 77 -38.01 12.61 12.83
C GLU A 77 -39.19 11.87 12.18
N GLU A 78 -39.41 12.09 10.87
CA GLU A 78 -40.18 11.19 10.01
C GLU A 78 -39.22 10.60 8.96
N GLU A 79 -39.03 9.27 9.01
CA GLU A 79 -38.34 8.50 7.99
C GLU A 79 -39.25 8.30 6.76
N PRO A 80 -38.83 8.65 5.53
CA PRO A 80 -39.54 8.18 4.34
C PRO A 80 -39.08 6.78 3.94
N ASP A 81 -40.06 5.89 3.91
CA ASP A 81 -40.08 4.54 3.37
C ASP A 81 -39.49 4.46 1.94
N LEU A 82 -38.33 3.80 1.79
CA LEU A 82 -37.72 3.51 0.50
C LEU A 82 -38.11 2.10 0.04
N ALA A 83 -39.38 1.94 -0.30
CA ALA A 83 -39.87 0.85 -1.12
C ALA A 83 -40.02 1.31 -2.59
N GLN A 84 -39.34 0.59 -3.48
CA GLN A 84 -39.62 0.46 -4.92
C GLN A 84 -39.35 1.69 -5.81
N THR A 85 -38.14 1.76 -6.36
CA THR A 85 -37.94 2.27 -7.72
C THR A 85 -37.31 1.19 -8.60
N ARG A 86 -38.12 0.64 -9.52
CA ARG A 86 -37.65 -0.16 -10.65
C ARG A 86 -36.88 0.76 -11.59
N THR A 87 -35.58 0.52 -11.75
CA THR A 87 -34.78 1.17 -12.78
C THR A 87 -34.79 0.31 -14.05
N THR A 88 -35.64 0.68 -14.99
CA THR A 88 -35.51 0.32 -16.41
C THR A 88 -34.86 1.50 -17.13
N GLY A 89 -33.68 1.32 -17.71
CA GLY A 89 -33.01 2.34 -18.52
C GLY A 89 -31.58 1.95 -18.87
N GLY A 90 -31.37 1.60 -20.14
CA GLY A 90 -30.18 0.94 -20.69
C GLY A 90 -28.82 1.54 -20.32
N SER A 91 -27.90 0.66 -19.96
CA SER A 91 -26.46 0.91 -20.02
C SER A 91 -26.06 0.94 -21.49
N GLU A 92 -25.87 2.12 -22.07
CA GLU A 92 -25.04 2.22 -23.27
C GLU A 92 -23.61 1.84 -22.88
N ALA A 93 -23.03 0.89 -23.61
CA ALA A 93 -21.66 0.47 -23.43
C ALA A 93 -20.72 1.62 -23.82
N VAL A 94 -20.00 2.16 -22.85
CA VAL A 94 -18.97 3.18 -23.08
C VAL A 94 -17.79 2.50 -23.79
N GLU A 95 -17.53 2.87 -25.05
CA GLU A 95 -16.43 2.29 -25.84
C GLU A 95 -15.07 2.52 -25.18
N ALA A 96 -14.27 1.45 -25.11
CA ALA A 96 -12.90 1.48 -24.63
C ALA A 96 -12.00 2.33 -25.56
N PRO A 97 -10.95 2.99 -25.05
CA PRO A 97 -10.04 3.78 -25.89
C PRO A 97 -9.38 2.99 -27.03
N ASP A 98 -9.28 3.59 -28.22
CA ASP A 98 -8.78 3.03 -29.51
C ASP A 98 -7.36 2.41 -29.50
N TRP A 99 -6.65 2.41 -28.38
CA TRP A 99 -5.33 1.80 -28.21
C TRP A 99 -5.39 0.46 -27.45
N ILE A 100 -6.59 -0.06 -27.17
CA ILE A 100 -6.86 -1.39 -26.58
C ILE A 100 -7.47 -2.29 -27.67
N GLU A 101 -6.64 -3.04 -28.40
CA GLU A 101 -7.06 -3.72 -29.64
C GLU A 101 -7.95 -4.98 -29.47
N THR A 102 -8.17 -5.55 -28.28
CA THR A 102 -9.09 -6.70 -28.14
C THR A 102 -9.60 -6.89 -26.70
N ALA A 103 -10.89 -6.64 -26.46
CA ALA A 103 -11.56 -7.07 -25.24
C ALA A 103 -12.01 -8.54 -25.40
N LEU A 104 -11.45 -9.45 -24.61
CA LEU A 104 -11.89 -10.85 -24.58
C LEU A 104 -13.16 -10.99 -23.72
N PRO A 105 -14.14 -11.85 -24.11
CA PRO A 105 -15.35 -12.06 -23.32
C PRO A 105 -15.04 -12.70 -21.96
N TYR A 106 -15.63 -12.14 -20.90
CA TYR A 106 -15.46 -12.57 -19.51
C TYR A 106 -16.04 -13.98 -19.25
N ARG A 107 -15.27 -14.83 -18.57
CA ARG A 107 -15.74 -16.07 -17.92
C ARG A 107 -15.54 -15.94 -16.41
N PRO A 108 -16.55 -16.26 -15.58
CA PRO A 108 -16.42 -16.15 -14.13
C PRO A 108 -15.37 -17.13 -13.58
N PRO A 109 -14.57 -16.73 -12.57
CA PRO A 109 -13.56 -17.58 -11.98
C PRO A 109 -14.19 -18.73 -11.18
N THR A 110 -13.71 -19.95 -11.41
CA THR A 110 -14.03 -21.14 -10.61
C THR A 110 -13.29 -21.12 -9.28
N LEU A 111 -13.93 -21.63 -8.20
CA LEU A 111 -13.33 -21.75 -6.86
C LEU A 111 -12.00 -22.52 -6.94
N ALA A 112 -10.92 -21.90 -6.45
CA ALA A 112 -9.60 -22.51 -6.52
C ALA A 112 -9.50 -23.79 -5.67
N PRO A 113 -8.77 -24.82 -6.13
CA PRO A 113 -8.62 -26.09 -5.41
C PRO A 113 -7.84 -25.94 -4.09
N SER A 114 -8.15 -26.80 -3.11
CA SER A 114 -7.41 -26.87 -1.84
C SER A 114 -5.94 -27.25 -2.07
N ARG A 115 -4.99 -26.63 -1.33
CA ARG A 115 -3.55 -26.96 -1.42
C ARG A 115 -2.88 -27.03 -0.05
N TRP A 116 -1.78 -27.77 0.02
CA TRP A 116 -0.93 -27.84 1.20
C TRP A 116 -0.05 -26.59 1.36
N ILE A 117 -0.02 -26.04 2.58
CA ILE A 117 0.79 -24.89 2.98
C ILE A 117 1.62 -25.27 4.20
N ARG A 118 2.89 -24.85 4.21
CA ARG A 118 3.71 -24.80 5.42
C ARG A 118 3.52 -23.42 6.07
N HIS A 119 3.06 -23.41 7.32
CA HIS A 119 2.87 -22.22 8.14
C HIS A 119 3.84 -22.26 9.32
N GLU A 120 4.54 -21.17 9.58
CA GLU A 120 5.41 -21.03 10.75
C GLU A 120 4.65 -20.28 11.85
N VAL A 121 4.51 -20.91 13.03
CA VAL A 121 3.73 -20.37 14.15
C VAL A 121 4.31 -19.04 14.63
N GLN A 122 3.45 -18.01 14.63
CA GLN A 122 3.77 -16.67 15.11
C GLN A 122 3.41 -16.50 16.60
N PRO A 123 4.05 -15.54 17.30
CA PRO A 123 3.76 -15.26 18.70
C PRO A 123 2.27 -15.07 18.99
N GLY A 124 1.74 -15.91 19.87
CA GLY A 124 0.37 -15.82 20.35
C GLY A 124 -0.68 -16.51 19.48
N GLU A 125 -0.32 -17.24 18.42
CA GLU A 125 -1.28 -18.00 17.62
C GLU A 125 -1.86 -19.23 18.35
N ARG A 126 -3.06 -19.63 17.95
CA ARG A 126 -3.75 -20.86 18.38
C ARG A 126 -4.32 -21.59 17.17
N LEU A 127 -4.53 -22.91 17.29
CA LEU A 127 -5.14 -23.70 16.21
C LEU A 127 -6.51 -23.17 15.78
N ALA A 128 -7.32 -22.65 16.70
CA ALA A 128 -8.60 -21.98 16.39
C ALA A 128 -8.44 -20.79 15.44
N GLU A 129 -7.45 -19.94 15.70
CA GLU A 129 -7.17 -18.77 14.89
C GLU A 129 -6.64 -19.18 13.51
N LEU A 130 -5.72 -20.16 13.45
CA LEU A 130 -5.17 -20.71 12.20
C LEU A 130 -6.22 -21.45 11.36
N ALA A 131 -7.13 -22.18 11.99
CA ALA A 131 -8.21 -22.89 11.33
C ALA A 131 -9.13 -21.92 10.58
N LYS A 132 -9.59 -20.87 11.28
CA LYS A 132 -10.37 -19.77 10.68
C LYS A 132 -9.59 -19.10 9.54
N ARG A 133 -8.27 -18.93 9.72
CA ARG A 133 -7.36 -18.32 8.74
C ARG A 133 -7.34 -19.09 7.41
N TYR A 134 -7.15 -20.40 7.48
CA TYR A 134 -6.89 -21.26 6.33
C TYR A 134 -8.15 -21.98 5.79
N GLY A 135 -9.33 -21.71 6.38
CA GLY A 135 -10.60 -22.32 5.96
C GLY A 135 -10.73 -23.79 6.36
N THR A 136 -10.13 -24.19 7.47
CA THR A 136 -10.12 -25.58 7.98
C THR A 136 -10.55 -25.58 9.45
N THR A 137 -10.41 -26.71 10.15
CA THR A 137 -10.75 -26.86 11.57
C THR A 137 -9.51 -27.06 12.45
N PRO A 138 -9.57 -26.72 13.75
CA PRO A 138 -8.45 -26.94 14.67
C PRO A 138 -8.08 -28.41 14.79
N GLY A 139 -9.08 -29.30 14.75
CA GLY A 139 -8.91 -30.74 14.81
C GLY A 139 -8.15 -31.29 13.60
N GLU A 140 -8.41 -30.76 12.41
CA GLU A 140 -7.68 -31.13 11.19
C GLU A 140 -6.23 -30.67 11.21
N ILE A 141 -5.97 -29.42 11.60
CA ILE A 141 -4.60 -28.93 11.74
C ILE A 141 -3.86 -29.77 12.79
N ALA A 142 -4.50 -30.08 13.92
CA ALA A 142 -3.91 -30.95 14.94
C ALA A 142 -3.59 -32.34 14.38
N ARG A 143 -4.53 -32.95 13.65
CA ARG A 143 -4.37 -34.27 13.02
C ARG A 143 -3.19 -34.30 12.04
N TRP A 144 -3.10 -33.33 11.12
CA TRP A 144 -2.02 -33.28 10.13
C TRP A 144 -0.64 -33.05 10.74
N ASN A 145 -0.58 -32.45 11.94
CA ASN A 145 0.65 -32.11 12.63
C ASN A 145 0.91 -32.96 13.87
N ARG A 146 0.14 -34.03 14.09
CA ARG A 146 0.26 -34.94 15.25
C ARG A 146 0.25 -34.19 16.60
N LEU A 147 -0.59 -33.16 16.71
CA LEU A 147 -0.74 -32.37 17.94
C LEU A 147 -1.89 -32.91 18.79
N SER A 148 -1.79 -32.74 20.10
CA SER A 148 -2.90 -33.01 21.03
C SER A 148 -4.13 -32.19 20.65
N ARG A 149 -5.29 -32.84 20.51
CA ARG A 149 -6.56 -32.15 20.21
C ARG A 149 -7.07 -31.32 21.39
N ARG A 150 -6.73 -31.71 22.63
CA ARG A 150 -7.17 -31.02 23.87
C ARG A 150 -6.23 -29.88 24.27
N ARG A 151 -4.90 -30.07 24.13
CA ARG A 151 -3.91 -29.03 24.46
C ARG A 151 -2.79 -29.00 23.42
N PRO A 152 -3.06 -28.47 22.21
CA PRO A 152 -2.05 -28.29 21.19
C PRO A 152 -1.12 -27.15 21.62
N GLY A 153 -0.07 -27.47 22.37
CA GLY A 153 0.96 -26.51 22.75
C GLY A 153 1.73 -26.08 21.51
N LEU A 154 1.36 -24.93 20.93
CA LEU A 154 2.07 -24.36 19.79
C LEU A 154 3.30 -23.58 20.27
N ARG A 155 4.46 -23.86 19.69
CA ARG A 155 5.70 -23.12 19.93
C ARG A 155 5.93 -22.11 18.82
N VAL A 156 6.42 -20.92 19.15
CA VAL A 156 6.80 -19.92 18.14
C VAL A 156 7.90 -20.50 17.24
N GLY A 157 7.80 -20.30 15.93
CA GLY A 157 8.70 -20.88 14.94
C GLY A 157 8.37 -22.32 14.55
N GLN A 158 7.37 -22.95 15.19
CA GLN A 158 6.98 -24.33 14.85
C GLN A 158 6.38 -24.39 13.44
N PRO A 159 6.89 -25.24 12.54
CA PRO A 159 6.27 -25.44 11.24
C PRO A 159 5.02 -26.31 11.37
N LEU A 160 3.93 -25.91 10.72
CA LEU A 160 2.67 -26.62 10.61
C LEU A 160 2.32 -26.89 9.14
N LYS A 161 1.94 -28.12 8.81
CA LYS A 161 1.32 -28.53 7.55
C LYS A 161 -0.18 -28.28 7.62
N ILE A 162 -0.71 -27.48 6.69
CA ILE A 162 -2.12 -27.11 6.65
C ILE A 162 -2.65 -27.33 5.23
N LYS A 163 -3.67 -28.17 5.06
CA LYS A 163 -4.42 -28.27 3.80
C LYS A 163 -5.47 -27.17 3.81
N ALA A 164 -5.19 -26.09 3.07
CA ALA A 164 -5.98 -24.87 3.12
C ALA A 164 -6.96 -24.81 1.95
N THR A 165 -8.20 -24.43 2.26
CA THR A 165 -9.26 -24.09 1.29
C THR A 165 -9.38 -22.57 1.13
N ARG A 166 -8.87 -21.82 2.11
CA ARG A 166 -8.73 -20.36 2.08
C ARG A 166 -7.25 -19.99 2.15
N PHE A 167 -6.83 -19.03 1.34
CA PHE A 167 -5.45 -18.55 1.27
C PHE A 167 -5.34 -17.17 1.89
N PRO A 168 -5.18 -17.08 3.22
CA PRO A 168 -5.12 -15.80 3.90
C PRO A 168 -3.88 -15.04 3.47
N ALA A 169 -3.99 -13.72 3.59
CA ALA A 169 -2.91 -12.78 3.41
C ALA A 169 -1.62 -13.19 4.13
N PRO A 170 -0.44 -12.84 3.60
CA PRO A 170 0.78 -12.89 4.40
C PRO A 170 0.60 -12.04 5.67
N ARG A 171 1.07 -12.56 6.81
CA ARG A 171 1.11 -11.77 8.04
C ARG A 171 2.29 -10.83 8.00
N LEU A 172 2.03 -9.56 8.25
CA LEU A 172 3.02 -8.52 8.40
C LEU A 172 3.36 -8.34 9.88
N HIS A 173 4.65 -8.10 10.13
CA HIS A 173 5.15 -7.70 11.44
C HIS A 173 5.30 -6.19 11.50
N ALA A 174 4.43 -5.54 12.25
CA ALA A 174 4.50 -4.12 12.53
C ALA A 174 5.00 -3.87 13.96
N ARG A 175 5.82 -2.83 14.13
CA ARG A 175 6.15 -2.27 15.45
C ARG A 175 5.32 -1.01 15.67
N TYR A 176 4.41 -1.07 16.63
CA TYR A 176 3.52 0.03 16.98
C TYR A 176 4.00 0.69 18.28
N ARG A 177 4.09 2.03 18.30
CA ARG A 177 4.36 2.79 19.53
C ARG A 177 3.04 3.24 20.11
N VAL A 178 2.78 2.81 21.34
CA VAL A 178 1.55 3.13 22.09
C VAL A 178 1.46 4.64 22.30
N ARG A 179 0.30 5.23 22.01
CA ARG A 179 -0.02 6.63 22.23
C ARG A 179 -0.82 6.82 23.52
N ALA A 180 -0.85 8.04 24.04
CA ALA A 180 -1.74 8.38 25.15
C ALA A 180 -3.20 8.14 24.71
N GLY A 181 -3.99 7.50 25.58
CA GLY A 181 -5.38 7.12 25.29
C GLY A 181 -5.55 5.80 24.52
N ASP A 182 -4.47 5.16 24.04
CA ASP A 182 -4.60 3.84 23.42
C ASP A 182 -5.06 2.79 24.43
N THR A 183 -5.97 1.92 24.00
CA THR A 183 -6.38 0.72 24.74
C THR A 183 -6.00 -0.52 23.95
N TRP A 184 -5.94 -1.67 24.61
CA TRP A 184 -5.77 -2.94 23.90
C TRP A 184 -6.85 -3.18 22.85
N HIS A 185 -8.08 -2.69 23.09
CA HIS A 185 -9.18 -2.81 22.14
C HIS A 185 -8.97 -1.89 20.93
N SER A 186 -8.68 -0.60 21.13
CA SER A 186 -8.53 0.36 20.03
C SER A 186 -7.35 -0.01 19.12
N VAL A 187 -6.21 -0.41 19.71
CA VAL A 187 -5.03 -0.85 18.94
C VAL A 187 -5.34 -2.14 18.20
N ALA A 188 -5.93 -3.14 18.86
CA ALA A 188 -6.27 -4.40 18.19
C ALA A 188 -7.25 -4.18 17.02
N LYS A 189 -8.29 -3.36 17.23
CA LYS A 189 -9.27 -2.98 16.19
C LYS A 189 -8.60 -2.31 14.99
N SER A 190 -7.67 -1.39 15.22
CA SER A 190 -6.93 -0.67 14.16
C SER A 190 -6.07 -1.58 13.26
N PHE A 191 -5.76 -2.78 13.73
CA PHE A 191 -4.99 -3.78 13.00
C PHE A 191 -5.83 -5.02 12.64
N GLY A 192 -7.16 -4.98 12.80
CA GLY A 192 -8.02 -6.14 12.54
C GLY A 192 -7.74 -7.36 13.44
N LEU A 193 -7.17 -7.15 14.63
CA LEU A 193 -6.77 -8.20 15.55
C LEU A 193 -7.78 -8.39 16.69
N ASN A 194 -7.76 -9.59 17.28
CA ASN A 194 -8.44 -9.83 18.55
C ASN A 194 -7.60 -9.26 19.72
N ARG A 195 -8.27 -8.57 20.66
CA ARG A 195 -7.65 -8.01 21.89
C ARG A 195 -6.78 -9.04 22.65
N ALA A 196 -7.28 -10.26 22.84
CA ALA A 196 -6.59 -11.31 23.56
C ALA A 196 -5.36 -11.83 22.78
N GLN A 197 -5.45 -11.88 21.45
CA GLN A 197 -4.33 -12.27 20.59
C GLN A 197 -3.19 -11.25 20.68
N LEU A 198 -3.50 -9.95 20.57
CA LEU A 198 -2.51 -8.88 20.67
C LEU A 198 -1.81 -8.86 22.04
N ARG A 199 -2.56 -9.04 23.14
CA ARG A 199 -2.00 -9.15 24.50
C ARG A 199 -1.06 -10.34 24.64
N ARG A 200 -1.48 -11.51 24.14
CA ARG A 200 -0.71 -12.77 24.21
C ARG A 200 0.60 -12.68 23.44
N ALA A 201 0.56 -12.08 22.24
CA ALA A 201 1.75 -11.88 21.40
C ALA A 201 2.82 -10.98 22.08
N ASN A 202 2.38 -10.02 22.91
CA ASN A 202 3.28 -9.05 23.54
C ASN A 202 3.66 -9.39 24.99
N ARG A 203 3.00 -10.39 25.60
CA ARG A 203 3.19 -10.81 27.01
C ARG A 203 3.13 -9.64 28.00
N LYS A 204 2.30 -8.62 27.73
CA LYS A 204 2.12 -7.44 28.59
C LYS A 204 0.73 -7.40 29.21
N ARG A 205 0.64 -7.09 30.52
CA ARG A 205 -0.64 -6.94 31.24
C ARG A 205 -1.32 -5.60 30.94
N ARG A 206 -0.58 -4.49 31.03
CA ARG A 206 -1.05 -3.11 30.79
C ARG A 206 -0.42 -2.51 29.54
N LEU A 207 -1.14 -1.59 28.91
CA LEU A 207 -0.68 -0.80 27.77
C LEU A 207 -0.10 0.52 28.34
N ILE A 208 1.18 0.80 28.10
CA ILE A 208 1.86 1.99 28.63
C ILE A 208 2.19 2.91 27.47
N ALA A 209 1.79 4.18 27.55
CA ALA A 209 2.12 5.18 26.53
C ALA A 209 3.64 5.25 26.29
N GLY A 210 4.03 5.36 25.02
CA GLY A 210 5.43 5.35 24.58
C GLY A 210 6.06 3.96 24.42
N SER A 211 5.47 2.90 24.99
CA SER A 211 5.99 1.54 24.83
C SER A 211 5.82 1.00 23.41
N GLN A 212 6.65 0.02 23.01
CA GLN A 212 6.54 -0.65 21.72
C GLN A 212 5.75 -1.96 21.83
N LEU A 213 4.88 -2.21 20.85
CA LEU A 213 4.15 -3.45 20.64
C LEU A 213 4.56 -4.08 19.31
N HIS A 214 4.72 -5.40 19.33
CA HIS A 214 4.79 -6.25 18.16
C HIS A 214 3.37 -6.62 17.74
N VAL A 215 3.00 -6.19 16.55
CA VAL A 215 1.71 -6.44 15.94
C VAL A 215 1.93 -7.38 14.77
N TRP A 216 1.44 -8.60 14.91
CA TRP A 216 1.41 -9.59 13.83
C TRP A 216 0.02 -9.56 13.23
N THR A 217 -0.18 -8.81 12.16
CA THR A 217 -1.50 -8.68 11.53
C THR A 217 -1.48 -9.19 10.12
N GLU A 218 -2.62 -9.64 9.65
CA GLU A 218 -2.81 -9.97 8.24
C GLU A 218 -2.70 -8.68 7.44
N SER A 219 -1.91 -8.71 6.37
CA SER A 219 -2.11 -7.69 5.33
C SER A 219 -3.57 -7.76 4.91
N ALA A 220 -4.19 -6.65 4.56
CA ALA A 220 -5.58 -6.64 4.08
C ALA A 220 -5.72 -7.25 2.66
N MET A 221 -4.77 -8.08 2.27
CA MET A 221 -4.43 -8.47 0.91
C MET A 221 -4.32 -10.00 0.83
N PRO A 222 -5.19 -10.72 0.10
CA PRO A 222 -5.00 -12.15 -0.10
C PRO A 222 -3.63 -12.44 -0.75
N ARG A 223 -3.12 -13.66 -0.61
CA ARG A 223 -1.84 -14.05 -1.22
C ARG A 223 -1.86 -13.76 -2.73
N TRP A 224 -0.91 -12.93 -3.18
CA TRP A 224 -0.63 -12.66 -4.59
C TRP A 224 -0.53 -13.98 -5.38
N GLY A 225 -1.36 -14.14 -6.41
CA GLY A 225 -1.43 -15.36 -7.24
C GLY A 225 -2.81 -16.02 -7.38
N GLN A 226 -3.85 -15.47 -6.75
CA GLN A 226 -5.24 -15.62 -7.23
C GLN A 226 -5.64 -14.31 -7.89
N LEU A 227 -5.03 -14.02 -9.03
CA LEU A 227 -5.45 -12.89 -9.86
C LEU A 227 -6.85 -13.22 -10.37
N VAL A 228 -7.83 -12.39 -10.01
CA VAL A 228 -8.98 -12.22 -10.88
C VAL A 228 -8.42 -11.66 -12.18
N THR A 229 -8.48 -12.43 -13.26
CA THR A 229 -7.87 -12.10 -14.56
C THR A 229 -8.78 -11.19 -15.40
N ALA A 230 -9.87 -10.68 -14.83
CA ALA A 230 -10.71 -9.71 -15.49
C ALA A 230 -10.10 -8.32 -15.32
N GLU A 231 -10.06 -7.55 -16.40
CA GLU A 231 -9.78 -6.13 -16.31
C GLU A 231 -10.83 -5.48 -15.40
N PRO A 232 -10.43 -4.54 -14.51
CA PRO A 232 -11.38 -3.86 -13.66
C PRO A 232 -12.35 -3.07 -14.54
N ASP A 233 -13.65 -3.16 -14.25
CA ASP A 233 -14.63 -2.27 -14.86
C ASP A 233 -14.33 -0.82 -14.44
N LEU A 234 -13.77 -0.05 -15.38
CA LEU A 234 -13.46 1.35 -15.16
C LEU A 234 -14.68 2.17 -15.55
N ALA A 235 -15.53 2.43 -14.56
CA ALA A 235 -16.71 3.29 -14.69
C ALA A 235 -16.40 4.78 -15.01
N PHE A 236 -15.16 5.14 -15.39
CA PHE A 236 -14.72 6.53 -15.53
C PHE A 236 -14.15 6.83 -16.92
N ALA A 237 -14.87 7.63 -17.70
CA ALA A 237 -14.34 8.24 -18.92
C ALA A 237 -13.37 9.38 -18.58
N VAL A 238 -12.11 9.28 -19.02
CA VAL A 238 -11.12 10.36 -18.83
C VAL A 238 -11.07 11.23 -20.08
N PRO A 239 -11.39 12.54 -19.99
CA PRO A 239 -11.37 13.42 -21.15
C PRO A 239 -10.00 13.43 -21.86
N ARG A 240 -10.00 13.51 -23.19
CA ARG A 240 -8.77 13.64 -23.99
C ARG A 240 -8.25 15.08 -23.95
N GLY A 241 -6.96 15.28 -24.29
CA GLY A 241 -6.39 16.61 -24.56
C GLY A 241 -5.78 17.37 -23.37
N ALA A 242 -5.79 16.80 -22.16
CA ALA A 242 -5.03 17.35 -21.04
C ALA A 242 -3.57 16.89 -21.12
N VAL A 243 -2.64 17.84 -21.25
CA VAL A 243 -1.23 17.52 -21.54
C VAL A 243 -0.25 18.32 -20.69
N GLY A 244 0.81 17.62 -20.24
CA GLY A 244 1.94 18.23 -19.56
C GLY A 244 2.90 18.89 -20.56
N VAL A 245 3.35 20.11 -20.26
CA VAL A 245 4.31 20.84 -21.09
C VAL A 245 5.57 21.15 -20.29
N GLY A 246 6.73 20.75 -20.81
CA GLY A 246 8.05 20.96 -20.21
C GLY A 246 8.43 19.90 -19.18
N ARG A 247 9.39 20.26 -18.33
CA ARG A 247 9.94 19.37 -17.30
C ARG A 247 9.06 19.37 -16.03
N PRO A 248 9.09 18.31 -15.20
CA PRO A 248 8.26 18.22 -13.99
C PRO A 248 8.43 19.38 -13.00
N TYR A 249 9.62 20.02 -12.99
CA TYR A 249 9.99 21.13 -12.10
C TYR A 249 10.05 22.49 -12.79
N ARG A 250 9.81 22.56 -14.11
CA ARG A 250 9.79 23.79 -14.91
C ARG A 250 8.86 23.56 -16.10
N GLY A 251 7.56 23.57 -15.82
CA GLY A 251 6.53 23.26 -16.79
C GLY A 251 5.16 23.75 -16.35
N ARG A 252 4.16 23.44 -17.17
CA ARG A 252 2.74 23.78 -16.96
C ARG A 252 1.85 22.63 -17.40
N LEU A 253 0.60 22.66 -16.98
CA LEU A 253 -0.44 21.74 -17.41
C LEU A 253 -1.42 22.52 -18.30
N ARG A 254 -1.71 21.99 -19.50
CA ARG A 254 -2.76 22.52 -20.37
C ARG A 254 -4.00 21.63 -20.27
N ASN A 255 -5.17 22.26 -20.20
CA ASN A 255 -6.46 21.58 -20.10
C ASN A 255 -6.52 20.56 -18.96
N GLY A 256 -5.88 20.87 -17.83
CA GLY A 256 -5.73 19.92 -16.73
C GLY A 256 -7.06 19.34 -16.25
N ILE A 257 -7.11 18.02 -16.11
CA ILE A 257 -8.30 17.30 -15.66
C ILE A 257 -8.21 17.14 -14.16
N LEU A 258 -9.24 17.61 -13.46
CA LEU A 258 -9.43 17.27 -12.05
C LEU A 258 -9.67 15.77 -11.97
N LEU A 259 -8.91 15.06 -11.13
CA LEU A 259 -9.14 13.66 -10.82
C LEU A 259 -10.64 13.46 -10.48
N PRO A 260 -11.38 12.64 -11.25
CA PRO A 260 -12.81 12.44 -11.03
C PRO A 260 -13.12 11.92 -9.62
N GLU A 261 -14.34 12.13 -9.16
CA GLU A 261 -14.82 11.53 -7.91
C GLU A 261 -15.03 10.02 -8.10
N SER A 262 -14.78 9.25 -7.04
CA SER A 262 -14.80 7.78 -7.09
C SER A 262 -14.77 7.20 -5.68
N ASP A 263 -15.49 6.11 -5.46
CA ASP A 263 -15.40 5.34 -4.21
C ASP A 263 -14.07 4.58 -4.05
N LEU A 264 -13.27 4.52 -5.11
CA LEU A 264 -11.99 3.82 -5.10
C LEU A 264 -10.89 4.60 -4.37
N TYR A 265 -11.04 5.91 -4.17
CA TYR A 265 -10.02 6.74 -3.53
C TYR A 265 -10.58 8.04 -2.95
N THR A 266 -9.85 8.61 -1.99
CA THR A 266 -10.17 9.92 -1.43
C THR A 266 -9.21 10.96 -1.99
N ARG A 267 -9.74 12.08 -2.52
CA ARG A 267 -8.92 13.25 -2.89
C ARG A 267 -8.67 14.09 -1.65
N ARG A 268 -7.42 14.19 -1.21
CA ARG A 268 -7.08 14.99 -0.02
C ARG A 268 -7.36 16.49 -0.22
N THR A 269 -7.10 17.01 -1.41
CA THR A 269 -7.30 18.44 -1.72
C THR A 269 -7.67 18.56 -3.19
N PRO A 270 -8.97 18.66 -3.53
CA PRO A 270 -9.43 18.69 -4.93
C PRO A 270 -8.74 19.78 -5.77
N GLY A 271 -8.50 20.97 -5.21
CA GLY A 271 -7.78 22.06 -5.89
C GLY A 271 -6.36 21.72 -6.36
N HIS A 272 -5.78 20.62 -5.86
CA HIS A 272 -4.44 20.13 -6.15
C HIS A 272 -4.42 18.80 -6.91
N ALA A 273 -5.58 18.28 -7.31
CA ALA A 273 -5.71 16.97 -7.93
C ALA A 273 -5.86 17.06 -9.45
N TYR A 274 -5.22 18.03 -10.10
CA TYR A 274 -5.27 18.18 -11.55
C TYR A 274 -4.12 17.45 -12.22
N GLY A 275 -4.43 16.64 -13.23
CA GLY A 275 -3.46 15.84 -13.97
C GLY A 275 -3.64 15.92 -15.49
N THR A 276 -2.75 15.25 -16.20
CA THR A 276 -2.87 15.01 -17.64
C THR A 276 -3.82 13.84 -17.91
N SER A 277 -4.37 13.72 -19.11
CA SER A 277 -5.30 12.62 -19.46
C SER A 277 -4.64 11.26 -19.20
N HIS A 278 -3.37 11.14 -19.59
CA HIS A 278 -2.55 9.94 -19.36
C HIS A 278 -2.40 9.61 -17.89
N THR A 279 -2.06 10.61 -17.07
CA THR A 279 -1.82 10.42 -15.63
C THR A 279 -3.10 10.07 -14.89
N ILE A 280 -4.22 10.75 -15.19
CA ILE A 280 -5.51 10.49 -14.55
C ILE A 280 -5.99 9.07 -14.88
N TYR A 281 -5.93 8.68 -16.16
CA TYR A 281 -6.29 7.34 -16.59
C TYR A 281 -5.46 6.26 -15.90
N LEU A 282 -4.13 6.36 -15.95
CA LEU A 282 -3.25 5.34 -15.34
C LEU A 282 -3.44 5.25 -13.83
N LEU A 283 -3.68 6.37 -13.16
CA LEU A 283 -3.94 6.38 -11.73
C LEU A 283 -5.24 5.65 -11.40
N GLN A 284 -6.35 5.97 -12.08
CA GLN A 284 -7.63 5.30 -11.85
C GLN A 284 -7.56 3.82 -12.21
N HIS A 285 -6.96 3.48 -13.36
CA HIS A 285 -6.74 2.10 -13.79
C HIS A 285 -5.92 1.30 -12.78
N SER A 286 -4.79 1.84 -12.32
CA SER A 286 -3.93 1.15 -11.34
C SER A 286 -4.63 0.95 -9.99
N ILE A 287 -5.43 1.92 -9.53
CA ILE A 287 -6.17 1.80 -8.26
C ILE A 287 -7.32 0.80 -8.40
N ALA A 288 -8.06 0.83 -9.51
CA ALA A 288 -9.13 -0.12 -9.78
C ALA A 288 -8.59 -1.54 -9.90
N SER A 289 -7.50 -1.74 -10.64
CA SER A 289 -6.80 -3.03 -10.77
C SER A 289 -6.29 -3.52 -9.42
N PHE A 290 -5.68 -2.64 -8.62
CA PHE A 290 -5.28 -2.93 -7.25
C PHE A 290 -6.48 -3.38 -6.41
N ARG A 291 -7.59 -2.64 -6.38
CA ARG A 291 -8.76 -3.02 -5.57
C ARG A 291 -9.40 -4.30 -6.06
N HIS A 292 -9.52 -4.48 -7.37
CA HIS A 292 -10.10 -5.67 -7.98
C HIS A 292 -9.29 -6.92 -7.65
N SER A 293 -7.97 -6.88 -7.83
CA SER A 293 -7.09 -8.03 -7.60
C SER A 293 -6.88 -8.36 -6.13
N THR A 294 -7.27 -7.46 -5.21
CA THR A 294 -6.86 -7.58 -3.80
C THR A 294 -8.02 -7.50 -2.82
N GLY A 295 -9.16 -6.94 -3.21
CA GLY A 295 -10.27 -6.67 -2.31
C GLY A 295 -9.92 -5.69 -1.18
N PHE A 296 -8.84 -4.90 -1.30
CA PHE A 296 -8.38 -4.01 -0.23
C PHE A 296 -9.50 -3.07 0.22
N PRO A 297 -9.94 -3.13 1.49
CA PRO A 297 -11.09 -2.35 1.97
C PRO A 297 -10.67 -0.99 2.57
N GLY A 298 -9.37 -0.74 2.71
CA GLY A 298 -8.87 0.51 3.29
C GLY A 298 -8.96 1.70 2.32
N GLU A 299 -8.71 2.89 2.87
CA GLU A 299 -8.65 4.12 2.09
C GLU A 299 -7.38 4.18 1.23
N VAL A 300 -7.54 4.60 -0.03
CA VAL A 300 -6.43 5.04 -0.89
C VAL A 300 -6.48 6.56 -0.96
N LEU A 301 -5.60 7.24 -0.21
CA LEU A 301 -5.59 8.70 -0.12
C LEU A 301 -4.68 9.31 -1.20
N ILE A 302 -5.27 10.04 -2.15
CA ILE A 302 -4.55 10.76 -3.19
C ILE A 302 -4.23 12.18 -2.70
N GLY A 303 -2.94 12.49 -2.69
CA GLY A 303 -2.37 13.79 -2.34
C GLY A 303 -2.34 14.76 -3.52
N GLY A 304 -1.25 15.53 -3.63
CA GLY A 304 -1.07 16.48 -4.72
C GLY A 304 -0.79 15.78 -6.05
N ILE A 305 -1.32 16.33 -7.14
CA ILE A 305 -0.97 16.01 -8.52
C ILE A 305 -0.38 17.25 -9.19
N SER A 306 -1.20 18.30 -9.28
CA SER A 306 -0.81 19.65 -9.67
C SER A 306 -1.97 20.64 -9.47
N ARG A 307 -1.70 21.94 -9.63
CA ARG A 307 -2.74 22.96 -9.76
C ARG A 307 -3.45 22.83 -11.12
N ARG A 308 -4.63 23.43 -11.29
CA ARG A 308 -5.42 23.41 -12.55
C ARG A 308 -4.61 23.68 -13.83
N ARG A 309 -3.67 24.62 -13.80
CA ARG A 309 -2.78 24.96 -14.92
C ARG A 309 -1.33 24.55 -14.70
N GLY A 310 -1.08 23.71 -13.69
CA GLY A 310 0.25 23.29 -13.28
C GLY A 310 1.06 24.45 -12.69
N GLY A 311 2.34 24.53 -13.05
CA GLY A 311 3.22 25.59 -12.56
C GLY A 311 3.75 25.36 -11.15
N ARG A 312 4.34 26.38 -10.53
CA ARG A 312 4.99 26.26 -9.21
C ARG A 312 4.00 25.75 -8.16
N PHE A 313 4.38 24.68 -7.47
CA PHE A 313 3.51 23.99 -6.51
C PHE A 313 4.22 23.73 -5.16
N PRO A 314 4.43 24.77 -4.33
CA PRO A 314 5.11 24.62 -3.05
C PRO A 314 4.38 23.65 -2.11
N PRO A 315 5.10 22.95 -1.20
CA PRO A 315 6.56 22.92 -1.06
C PRO A 315 7.26 22.03 -2.10
N HIS A 316 6.52 21.42 -3.03
CA HIS A 316 7.04 20.48 -4.02
C HIS A 316 7.90 21.20 -5.06
N ARG A 317 9.04 20.59 -5.40
CA ARG A 317 9.90 21.10 -6.49
C ARG A 317 9.32 20.75 -7.86
N SER A 318 8.65 19.61 -7.98
CA SER A 318 7.98 19.14 -9.19
C SER A 318 6.46 19.37 -9.14
N HIS A 319 5.62 18.46 -9.65
CA HIS A 319 4.15 18.58 -9.71
C HIS A 319 3.66 19.71 -10.61
N ARG A 320 4.51 20.21 -11.51
CA ARG A 320 4.17 21.37 -12.34
C ARG A 320 3.43 21.02 -13.64
N THR A 321 3.48 19.76 -14.04
CA THR A 321 3.00 19.29 -15.36
C THR A 321 1.85 18.30 -15.27
N GLY A 322 1.31 18.03 -14.08
CA GLY A 322 0.21 17.07 -13.90
C GLY A 322 0.59 15.60 -14.07
N ARG A 323 1.88 15.24 -13.97
CA ARG A 323 2.43 13.86 -14.14
C ARG A 323 3.02 13.25 -12.88
N ASP A 324 3.07 14.05 -11.82
CA ASP A 324 3.53 13.62 -10.50
C ASP A 324 2.29 13.40 -9.64
N VAL A 325 2.27 12.39 -8.79
CA VAL A 325 1.14 12.10 -7.89
C VAL A 325 1.70 11.68 -6.54
N ASP A 326 1.29 12.35 -5.47
CA ASP A 326 1.56 11.87 -4.10
C ASP A 326 0.45 10.92 -3.67
N ILE A 327 0.80 9.73 -3.21
CA ILE A 327 -0.15 8.73 -2.70
C ILE A 327 0.22 8.40 -1.26
N GLY A 328 -0.75 8.46 -0.35
CA GLY A 328 -0.56 8.07 1.04
C GLY A 328 -0.04 6.64 1.17
N LEU A 329 0.85 6.38 2.13
CA LEU A 329 1.17 5.00 2.48
C LEU A 329 -0.10 4.35 3.03
N LEU A 330 -0.46 3.18 2.51
CA LEU A 330 -1.73 2.54 2.87
C LEU A 330 -1.70 2.11 4.34
N ALA A 331 -2.73 2.48 5.08
CA ALA A 331 -2.91 2.06 6.46
C ALA A 331 -3.53 0.66 6.50
N PHE A 332 -3.35 -0.06 7.61
CA PHE A 332 -4.21 -1.21 7.87
C PHE A 332 -5.70 -0.80 7.93
N PRO A 333 -6.65 -1.67 7.56
CA PRO A 333 -8.06 -1.39 7.73
C PRO A 333 -8.40 -1.12 9.20
N GLY A 334 -9.22 -0.10 9.44
CA GLY A 334 -9.65 0.30 10.78
C GLY A 334 -9.00 1.57 11.32
N PHE A 335 -7.99 2.13 10.63
CA PHE A 335 -7.60 3.52 10.84
C PHE A 335 -8.63 4.47 10.21
N ALA A 336 -8.85 5.63 10.84
CA ALA A 336 -9.82 6.62 10.37
C ALA A 336 -9.46 7.15 8.96
N PRO A 337 -10.45 7.53 8.13
CA PRO A 337 -10.21 8.20 6.85
C PRO A 337 -9.31 9.44 7.00
N GLY A 338 -8.51 9.73 5.97
CA GLY A 338 -7.50 10.79 5.97
C GLY A 338 -6.24 10.49 6.78
N THR A 339 -6.13 9.31 7.41
CA THR A 339 -4.95 8.94 8.22
C THR A 339 -3.68 8.90 7.36
N ARG A 340 -2.72 9.78 7.65
CA ARG A 340 -1.37 9.68 7.08
C ARG A 340 -0.55 8.63 7.82
N ALA A 341 -0.67 7.38 7.38
CA ALA A 341 -0.02 6.24 8.01
C ALA A 341 1.50 6.43 8.12
N ARG A 342 2.04 6.08 9.30
CA ARG A 342 3.49 6.12 9.57
C ARG A 342 3.91 4.89 10.37
N GLY A 343 5.15 4.46 10.15
CA GLY A 343 5.77 3.40 10.94
C GLY A 343 4.94 2.12 10.94
N GLY A 344 4.52 1.68 12.12
CA GLY A 344 3.73 0.46 12.29
C GLY A 344 2.29 0.53 11.76
N GLN A 345 1.75 1.72 11.45
CA GLN A 345 0.38 1.85 10.91
C GLN A 345 0.30 1.43 9.43
N VAL A 346 1.43 1.39 8.73
CA VAL A 346 1.49 1.15 7.29
C VAL A 346 1.33 -0.34 7.00
N ASP A 347 0.35 -0.69 6.16
CA ASP A 347 0.24 -1.98 5.51
C ASP A 347 1.20 -2.01 4.31
N TRP A 348 2.41 -2.49 4.55
CA TRP A 348 3.46 -2.57 3.52
C TRP A 348 3.13 -3.57 2.39
N GLY A 349 2.28 -4.56 2.65
CA GLY A 349 1.81 -5.51 1.64
C GLY A 349 0.84 -4.83 0.68
N ALA A 350 -0.17 -4.14 1.22
CA ALA A 350 -1.09 -3.34 0.42
C ALA A 350 -0.35 -2.23 -0.35
N THR A 351 0.56 -1.53 0.33
CA THR A 351 1.37 -0.47 -0.29
C THR A 351 2.19 -1.02 -1.45
N TRP A 352 2.84 -2.18 -1.29
CA TRP A 352 3.57 -2.81 -2.39
C TRP A 352 2.65 -3.22 -3.54
N ALA A 353 1.49 -3.79 -3.26
CA ALA A 353 0.57 -4.21 -4.32
C ALA A 353 0.01 -3.03 -5.12
N LEU A 354 -0.32 -1.90 -4.48
CA LEU A 354 -0.68 -0.69 -5.21
C LEU A 354 0.49 -0.19 -6.06
N MET A 355 1.72 -0.21 -5.52
CA MET A 355 2.92 0.11 -6.31
C MET A 355 3.13 -0.87 -7.46
N ARG A 356 2.83 -2.16 -7.30
CA ARG A 356 2.88 -3.14 -8.39
C ARG A 356 1.87 -2.82 -9.47
N ALA A 357 0.61 -2.57 -9.11
CA ALA A 357 -0.41 -2.19 -10.08
C ALA A 357 0.01 -0.95 -10.90
N LEU A 358 0.65 0.03 -10.26
CA LEU A 358 1.24 1.18 -10.95
C LEU A 358 2.42 0.78 -11.85
N LEU A 359 3.34 -0.06 -11.36
CA LEU A 359 4.53 -0.49 -12.11
C LEU A 359 4.20 -1.39 -13.29
N ASP A 360 3.15 -2.22 -13.18
CA ASP A 360 2.72 -3.17 -14.21
C ASP A 360 2.12 -2.46 -15.44
N THR A 361 1.83 -1.15 -15.34
CA THR A 361 1.51 -0.32 -16.50
C THR A 361 2.72 -0.06 -17.41
N ASP A 362 3.95 -0.28 -16.91
CA ASP A 362 5.21 0.15 -17.53
C ASP A 362 5.29 1.67 -17.83
N GLN A 363 4.35 2.47 -17.29
CA GLN A 363 4.28 3.92 -17.49
C GLN A 363 4.85 4.72 -16.32
N VAL A 364 5.45 4.06 -15.33
CA VAL A 364 6.05 4.72 -14.16
C VAL A 364 7.54 4.95 -14.38
N ARG A 365 7.96 6.21 -14.33
CA ARG A 365 9.38 6.58 -14.42
C ARG A 365 10.09 6.40 -13.09
N TYR A 366 9.53 6.94 -12.01
CA TYR A 366 10.10 6.89 -10.67
C TYR A 366 9.00 6.77 -9.62
N ILE A 367 9.33 6.12 -8.51
CA ILE A 367 8.59 6.20 -7.25
C ILE A 367 9.55 6.72 -6.19
N PHE A 368 9.26 7.85 -5.56
CA PHE A 368 10.08 8.37 -4.47
C PHE A 368 9.52 7.97 -3.11
N LEU A 369 10.35 7.29 -2.33
CA LEU A 369 10.08 6.87 -0.95
C LEU A 369 11.36 7.06 -0.13
N THR A 370 11.25 7.53 1.11
CA THR A 370 12.45 7.73 1.94
C THR A 370 13.22 6.42 2.15
N TYR A 371 14.56 6.47 2.08
CA TYR A 371 15.41 5.28 2.01
C TYR A 371 15.20 4.31 3.17
N ARG A 372 15.03 4.85 4.39
CA ARG A 372 14.81 4.06 5.61
C ARG A 372 13.53 3.21 5.57
N LEU A 373 12.55 3.59 4.76
CA LEU A 373 11.28 2.87 4.62
C LEU A 373 11.34 1.80 3.52
N GLN A 374 12.24 1.93 2.54
CA GLN A 374 12.36 0.99 1.43
C GLN A 374 12.68 -0.44 1.89
N LYS A 375 13.38 -0.63 3.02
CA LYS A 375 13.59 -1.98 3.59
C LYS A 375 12.28 -2.70 3.95
N HIS A 376 11.26 -1.95 4.39
CA HIS A 376 9.96 -2.52 4.74
C HIS A 376 9.19 -2.90 3.48
N LEU A 377 9.23 -2.03 2.47
CA LEU A 377 8.67 -2.29 1.15
C LEU A 377 9.34 -3.52 0.49
N HIS A 378 10.68 -3.58 0.47
CA HIS A 378 11.44 -4.70 -0.08
C HIS A 378 11.08 -6.02 0.62
N ARG A 379 10.95 -6.01 1.95
CA ARG A 379 10.54 -7.20 2.70
C ARG A 379 9.13 -7.64 2.33
N ALA A 380 8.18 -6.71 2.23
CA ALA A 380 6.81 -7.00 1.82
C ALA A 380 6.77 -7.57 0.38
N ALA A 381 7.49 -6.93 -0.54
CA ALA A 381 7.62 -7.38 -1.92
C ALA A 381 8.15 -8.81 -2.04
N LYS A 382 9.21 -9.14 -1.29
CA LYS A 382 9.77 -10.49 -1.21
C LYS A 382 8.77 -11.50 -0.64
N LEU A 383 8.05 -11.14 0.43
CA LEU A 383 7.00 -11.98 1.03
C LEU A 383 5.83 -12.23 0.07
N MET A 384 5.57 -11.31 -0.86
CA MET A 384 4.56 -11.42 -1.90
C MET A 384 5.05 -12.15 -3.16
N GLY A 385 6.26 -12.72 -3.14
CA GLY A 385 6.77 -13.55 -4.22
C GLY A 385 7.54 -12.81 -5.32
N THR A 386 7.88 -11.53 -5.11
CA THR A 386 8.76 -10.81 -6.05
C THR A 386 10.14 -11.45 -6.07
N SER A 387 10.67 -11.73 -7.27
CA SER A 387 11.99 -12.34 -7.44
C SER A 387 13.10 -11.41 -6.92
N ASP A 388 14.22 -11.97 -6.46
CA ASP A 388 15.36 -11.16 -6.00
C ASP A 388 15.94 -10.29 -7.13
N GLU A 389 15.81 -10.72 -8.39
CA GLU A 389 16.25 -9.95 -9.56
C GLU A 389 15.33 -8.75 -9.84
N ASP A 390 14.01 -8.95 -9.78
CA ASP A 390 13.06 -7.84 -9.85
C ASP A 390 13.22 -6.88 -8.69
N LEU A 391 13.48 -7.37 -7.47
CA LEU A 391 13.72 -6.52 -6.31
C LEU A 391 14.92 -5.59 -6.53
N LYS A 392 16.03 -6.11 -7.07
CA LYS A 392 17.18 -5.28 -7.46
C LYS A 392 16.77 -4.26 -8.52
N ARG A 393 16.10 -4.68 -9.60
CA ARG A 393 15.70 -3.78 -10.68
C ARG A 393 14.76 -2.67 -10.21
N LEU A 394 13.85 -2.98 -9.29
CA LEU A 394 12.76 -2.09 -8.89
C LEU A 394 13.12 -1.21 -7.69
N ILE A 395 13.85 -1.71 -6.69
CA ILE A 395 14.05 -1.03 -5.40
C ILE A 395 15.52 -0.67 -5.19
N GLN A 396 15.78 0.58 -4.82
CA GLN A 396 17.13 1.10 -4.58
C GLN A 396 17.84 0.43 -3.39
N TRP A 397 17.13 0.22 -2.27
CA TRP A 397 17.63 -0.55 -1.11
C TRP A 397 17.97 -2.00 -1.52
N PRO A 398 19.11 -2.59 -1.06
CA PRO A 398 20.00 -2.12 0.00
C PRO A 398 21.23 -1.31 -0.44
N ARG A 399 21.33 -0.88 -1.71
CA ARG A 399 22.56 -0.29 -2.30
C ARG A 399 23.00 1.08 -1.74
N GLY A 400 22.30 1.62 -0.76
CA GLY A 400 22.58 2.92 -0.16
C GLY A 400 21.78 4.06 -0.79
N LYS A 401 21.53 5.11 0.01
CA LYS A 401 20.72 6.28 -0.37
C LYS A 401 21.25 7.10 -1.56
N ARG A 402 22.54 6.92 -1.91
CA ARG A 402 23.22 7.60 -3.02
C ARG A 402 23.16 6.83 -4.34
N SER A 403 22.79 5.54 -4.31
CA SER A 403 22.65 4.74 -5.54
C SER A 403 21.59 5.35 -6.46
N ARG A 404 21.82 5.29 -7.78
CA ARG A 404 20.85 5.78 -8.78
C ARG A 404 20.07 4.65 -9.44
N GLU A 405 20.29 3.41 -9.03
CA GLU A 405 19.58 2.23 -9.52
C GLU A 405 18.22 2.07 -8.83
N GLY A 406 17.28 1.41 -9.51
CA GLY A 406 15.91 1.21 -9.05
C GLY A 406 14.92 2.25 -9.58
N ILE A 407 13.66 1.85 -9.68
CA ILE A 407 12.52 2.75 -9.94
C ILE A 407 12.08 3.43 -8.64
N VAL A 408 12.03 2.66 -7.54
CA VAL A 408 11.80 3.17 -6.18
C VAL A 408 13.08 3.78 -5.64
N ARG A 409 13.12 5.10 -5.49
CA ARG A 409 14.31 5.89 -5.15
C ARG A 409 14.14 6.74 -3.90
N HIS A 410 15.26 7.03 -3.25
CA HIS A 410 15.29 7.89 -2.09
C HIS A 410 14.91 9.32 -2.45
N SER A 411 13.95 9.86 -1.71
CA SER A 411 13.77 11.31 -1.56
C SER A 411 13.46 11.67 -0.09
N LYS A 412 13.98 12.79 0.38
CA LYS A 412 13.74 13.29 1.75
C LYS A 412 12.26 13.71 1.90
N GLY A 413 11.68 13.56 3.09
CA GLY A 413 10.29 13.98 3.39
C GLY A 413 9.18 12.97 3.08
N HIS A 414 9.45 11.96 2.24
CA HIS A 414 8.48 10.95 1.80
C HIS A 414 8.32 9.84 2.86
N THR A 415 7.78 10.20 4.04
CA THR A 415 7.73 9.34 5.22
C THR A 415 6.35 8.78 5.54
N SER A 416 5.30 9.35 4.95
CA SER A 416 3.90 8.94 5.11
C SER A 416 3.15 8.86 3.79
N HIS A 417 3.86 9.05 2.68
CA HIS A 417 3.38 8.98 1.31
C HIS A 417 4.56 8.55 0.43
N PHE A 418 4.25 8.08 -0.77
CA PHE A 418 5.20 7.93 -1.86
C PHE A 418 4.77 8.83 -3.01
N HIS A 419 5.75 9.35 -3.73
CA HIS A 419 5.53 10.20 -4.90
C HIS A 419 5.74 9.35 -6.14
N VAL A 420 4.76 9.25 -7.03
CA VAL A 420 4.84 8.58 -8.32
C VAL A 420 5.10 9.63 -9.40
N ARG A 421 6.00 9.34 -10.33
CA ARG A 421 6.15 10.10 -11.57
C ARG A 421 5.86 9.19 -12.74
N PHE A 422 4.86 9.55 -13.53
CA PHE A 422 4.55 8.89 -14.79
C PHE A 422 5.46 9.39 -15.92
N LEU A 423 5.64 8.54 -16.93
CA LEU A 423 6.21 8.90 -18.22
C LEU A 423 5.32 9.95 -18.91
N CYS A 424 5.87 10.58 -19.94
CA CYS A 424 5.07 11.43 -20.81
C CYS A 424 4.04 10.57 -21.55
N GLY A 425 2.81 11.04 -21.64
CA GLY A 425 1.79 10.38 -22.47
C GLY A 425 2.16 10.45 -23.95
N PRO A 426 1.66 9.51 -24.79
CA PRO A 426 1.99 9.45 -26.21
C PRO A 426 1.67 10.75 -26.96
N ASN A 427 0.61 11.45 -26.55
CA ASN A 427 0.16 12.70 -27.16
C ASN A 427 0.75 13.97 -26.51
N GLU A 428 1.69 13.83 -25.55
CA GLU A 428 2.32 14.94 -24.85
C GLU A 428 3.64 15.35 -25.50
N THR A 429 3.61 15.78 -26.77
CA THR A 429 4.81 16.03 -27.60
C THR A 429 5.80 17.05 -27.02
N ARG A 430 5.35 17.93 -26.12
CA ARG A 430 6.19 18.96 -25.47
C ARG A 430 6.58 18.59 -24.04
N CYS A 431 6.29 17.37 -23.60
CA CYS A 431 6.68 16.85 -22.30
C CYS A 431 8.17 16.44 -22.29
N ARG A 432 8.86 16.68 -21.18
CA ARG A 432 10.30 16.37 -21.01
C ARG A 432 10.65 15.80 -19.64
#